data_AF-A0A3B1A3B8-F1
#
_entry.id   AF-A0A3B1A3B8-F1
#
_cell.length_a   1.000
_cell.length_b   1.000
_cell.length_c   1.000
_cell.angle_alpha   90.00
_cell.angle_beta   90.00
_cell.angle_gamma   90.00
#
_symmetry.space_group_name_H-M   'P 1'
#
loop_
_entity.id
_entity.type
_entity.pdbx_description
1 polymer ?
#
loop_
_entity_poly.entity_id
_entity_poly.type
_entity_poly.pdbx_seq_one_letter_code
_entity_poly.pdbx_strand_id
1 'polypeptide(L)'
;MSRVKELLSELSPLLNYTKHDWEILQEEATLISSWIPDIISVFYETVYASSDTNKIFHEGERSKLEKTLEVWLLSLVSGQQEDSFWEHQWIIALLHVQRGVHNLYMLGMMCRVQQIVLEKCMLHYEKERAAEVYNAFHKITSTVAALIAECYGEVLLNSTEDGLSRVGMNPALLQRIKDVQIKKMLAEARQL
;
A
#
# COMPACT_ATOMS: atom_id res chain seq x y z
N MET A 1 15.19 -16.81 -5.34
CA MET A 1 14.94 -15.36 -5.13
C MET A 1 13.69 -15.28 -4.28
N SER A 2 13.56 -14.35 -3.33
CA SER A 2 12.28 -14.21 -2.62
C SER A 2 11.22 -13.64 -3.56
N ARG A 3 9.95 -13.95 -3.33
CA ARG A 3 8.83 -13.47 -4.18
C ARG A 3 8.81 -11.94 -4.29
N VAL A 4 9.05 -11.26 -3.17
CA VAL A 4 9.13 -9.80 -3.13
C VAL A 4 10.22 -9.27 -4.06
N LYS A 5 11.38 -9.92 -4.09
CA LYS A 5 12.50 -9.50 -4.94
C LYS A 5 12.21 -9.66 -6.44
N GLU A 6 11.44 -10.68 -6.82
CA GLU A 6 10.94 -10.85 -8.20
C GLU A 6 9.99 -9.71 -8.56
N LEU A 7 8.99 -9.43 -7.71
CA LEU A 7 8.03 -8.34 -7.91
C LEU A 7 8.72 -6.97 -7.99
N LEU A 8 9.70 -6.70 -7.14
CA LEU A 8 10.48 -5.46 -7.20
C LEU A 8 11.24 -5.31 -8.51
N SER A 9 11.75 -6.42 -9.08
CA SER A 9 12.44 -6.37 -10.38
C SER A 9 11.50 -6.02 -11.53
N GLU A 10 10.22 -6.35 -11.41
CA GLU A 10 9.17 -5.97 -12.38
C GLU A 10 8.68 -4.54 -12.16
N LEU A 11 8.53 -4.11 -10.89
CA LEU A 11 8.00 -2.79 -10.53
C LEU A 11 9.01 -1.65 -10.70
N SER A 12 10.29 -1.89 -10.41
CA SER A 12 11.32 -0.84 -10.41
C SER A 12 11.42 -0.10 -11.75
N PRO A 13 11.43 -0.76 -12.93
CA PRO A 13 11.43 -0.06 -14.22
C PRO A 13 10.16 0.77 -14.48
N LEU A 14 9.01 0.35 -13.95
CA LEU A 14 7.72 1.01 -14.19
C LEU A 14 7.56 2.28 -13.35
N LEU A 15 8.01 2.24 -12.10
CA LEU A 15 7.90 3.35 -11.17
C LEU A 15 9.14 4.26 -11.15
N ASN A 16 10.24 3.80 -11.75
CA ASN A 16 11.52 4.51 -11.82
C ASN A 16 11.95 5.07 -10.45
N TYR A 17 11.74 4.26 -9.41
CA TYR A 17 12.33 4.51 -8.09
C TYR A 17 13.76 3.98 -8.10
N THR A 18 14.65 4.75 -7.51
CA THR A 18 16.09 4.55 -7.55
C THR A 18 16.68 4.75 -6.16
N LYS A 19 17.97 4.47 -6.02
CA LYS A 19 18.71 4.78 -4.80
C LYS A 19 18.63 6.27 -4.43
N HIS A 20 18.54 7.15 -5.43
CA HIS A 20 18.50 8.60 -5.24
C HIS A 20 17.22 9.06 -4.53
N ASP A 21 16.09 8.42 -4.80
CA ASP A 21 14.82 8.77 -4.14
C ASP A 21 14.91 8.53 -2.62
N TRP A 22 15.59 7.47 -2.19
CA TRP A 22 15.84 7.21 -0.77
C TRP A 22 16.85 8.17 -0.14
N GLU A 23 17.86 8.59 -0.89
CA GLU A 23 18.82 9.61 -0.44
C GLU A 23 18.09 10.94 -0.16
N ILE A 24 17.19 11.36 -1.06
CA ILE A 24 16.34 12.54 -0.85
C ILE A 24 15.50 12.40 0.44
N LEU A 25 14.85 11.25 0.65
CA LEU A 25 14.06 11.04 1.87
C LEU A 25 14.91 11.06 3.14
N GLN A 26 16.13 10.54 3.07
CA GLN A 26 17.07 10.54 4.18
C GLN A 26 17.57 11.96 4.51
N GLU A 27 17.87 12.76 3.48
CA GLU A 27 18.26 14.16 3.64
C GLU A 27 17.14 14.97 4.32
N GLU A 28 15.89 14.75 3.92
CA GLU A 28 14.73 15.46 4.43
C GLU A 28 14.08 14.81 5.66
N ALA A 29 14.70 13.76 6.21
CA ALA A 29 14.11 12.93 7.25
C ALA A 29 13.65 13.74 8.47
N THR A 30 14.42 14.73 8.89
CA THR A 30 14.08 15.58 10.04
C THR A 30 12.79 16.36 9.80
N LEU A 31 12.66 16.99 8.62
CA LEU A 31 11.49 17.80 8.31
C LEU A 31 10.26 16.93 8.07
N ILE A 32 10.39 15.85 7.28
CA ILE A 32 9.26 14.95 7.00
C ILE A 32 8.79 14.28 8.31
N SER A 33 9.71 13.90 9.20
CA SER A 33 9.34 13.33 10.51
C SER A 33 8.51 14.27 11.36
N SER A 34 8.72 15.59 11.24
CA SER A 34 7.90 16.59 11.94
C SER A 34 6.43 16.60 11.50
N TRP A 35 6.12 16.05 10.32
CA TRP A 35 4.76 15.97 9.79
C TRP A 35 4.02 14.68 10.18
N ILE A 36 4.75 13.67 10.69
CA ILE A 36 4.19 12.35 11.03
C ILE A 36 3.01 12.45 12.02
N PRO A 37 3.04 13.26 13.09
CA PRO A 37 1.90 13.39 14.00
C PRO A 37 0.61 13.82 13.28
N ASP A 38 0.69 14.78 12.35
CA ASP A 38 -0.45 15.24 11.57
C ASP A 38 -0.96 14.12 10.63
N ILE A 39 -0.04 13.41 9.97
CA ILE A 39 -0.37 12.29 9.08
C ILE A 39 -1.12 11.20 9.85
N ILE A 40 -0.65 10.83 11.04
CA ILE A 40 -1.28 9.82 11.91
C ILE A 40 -2.66 10.28 12.36
N SER A 41 -2.80 11.54 12.81
CA SER A 41 -4.09 12.08 13.24
C SER A 41 -5.11 11.99 12.11
N VAL A 42 -4.78 12.51 10.93
CA VAL A 42 -5.67 12.47 9.77
C VAL A 42 -5.97 11.04 9.34
N PHE A 43 -4.98 10.14 9.36
CA PHE A 43 -5.17 8.74 9.01
C PHE A 43 -6.21 8.08 9.92
N TYR A 44 -6.02 8.16 11.24
CA TYR A 44 -6.90 7.48 12.18
C TYR A 44 -8.26 8.16 12.34
N GLU A 45 -8.33 9.49 12.27
CA GLU A 45 -9.62 10.19 12.20
C GLU A 45 -10.43 9.72 10.98
N THR A 46 -9.80 9.56 9.81
CA THR A 46 -10.48 9.12 8.59
C THR A 46 -11.04 7.70 8.72
N VAL A 47 -10.22 6.73 9.16
CA VAL A 47 -10.64 5.32 9.22
C VAL A 47 -11.59 5.03 10.39
N TYR A 48 -11.56 5.80 11.46
CA TYR A 48 -12.54 5.67 12.56
C TYR A 48 -13.86 6.41 12.25
N ALA A 49 -13.86 7.44 11.40
CA ALA A 49 -15.07 8.18 11.04
C ALA A 49 -15.99 7.40 10.08
N SER A 50 -15.44 6.53 9.22
CA SER A 50 -16.24 5.69 8.32
C SER A 50 -16.72 4.43 9.03
N SER A 51 -18.03 4.15 8.95
CA SER A 51 -18.63 2.97 9.59
C SER A 51 -18.04 1.65 9.09
N ASP A 52 -17.57 1.58 7.84
CA ASP A 52 -17.09 0.33 7.27
C ASP A 52 -15.66 0.00 7.66
N THR A 53 -14.80 1.02 7.77
CA THR A 53 -13.44 0.84 8.28
C THR A 53 -13.42 0.74 9.80
N ASN A 54 -14.29 1.47 10.51
CA ASN A 54 -14.33 1.46 11.98
C ASN A 54 -14.62 0.05 12.55
N LYS A 55 -15.43 -0.76 11.85
CA LYS A 55 -15.77 -2.14 12.25
C LYS A 55 -14.57 -3.09 12.30
N ILE A 56 -13.45 -2.74 11.68
CA ILE A 56 -12.22 -3.55 11.64
C ILE A 56 -11.41 -3.41 12.94
N PHE A 57 -11.66 -2.33 13.68
CA PHE A 57 -10.91 -2.02 14.89
C PHE A 57 -11.55 -2.65 16.13
N HIS A 58 -10.70 -2.95 17.10
CA HIS A 58 -11.06 -3.41 18.44
C HIS A 58 -10.85 -2.30 19.47
N GLU A 59 -11.59 -2.36 20.57
CA GLU A 59 -11.47 -1.38 21.64
C GLU A 59 -10.04 -1.36 22.23
N GLY A 60 -9.53 -0.15 22.50
CA GLY A 60 -8.24 0.05 23.18
C GLY A 60 -6.98 -0.10 22.32
N GLU A 61 -7.09 -0.47 21.04
CA GLU A 61 -5.89 -0.73 20.23
C GLU A 61 -5.33 0.51 19.50
N ARG A 62 -6.11 1.60 19.39
CA ARG A 62 -5.78 2.77 18.57
C ARG A 62 -4.37 3.28 18.82
N SER A 63 -4.01 3.52 20.09
CA SER A 63 -2.68 4.04 20.46
C SER A 63 -1.54 3.12 20.00
N LYS A 64 -1.73 1.79 20.05
CA LYS A 64 -0.73 0.83 19.57
C LYS A 64 -0.59 0.88 18.05
N LEU A 65 -1.72 1.00 17.34
CA LEU A 65 -1.72 1.07 15.88
C LEU A 65 -1.13 2.41 15.39
N GLU A 66 -1.44 3.52 16.06
CA GLU A 66 -0.81 4.83 15.82
C GLU A 66 0.70 4.74 15.95
N LYS A 67 1.21 4.09 17.02
CA LYS A 67 2.66 3.92 17.19
C LYS A 67 3.28 3.03 16.11
N THR A 68 2.55 2.02 15.65
CA THR A 68 3.03 1.13 14.57
C THR A 68 3.13 1.89 13.25
N LEU A 69 2.14 2.72 12.92
CA LEU A 69 2.18 3.57 11.73
C LEU A 69 3.30 4.62 11.82
N GLU A 70 3.52 5.22 12.99
CA GLU A 70 4.64 6.14 13.22
C GLU A 70 5.99 5.50 12.90
N VAL A 71 6.23 4.30 13.44
CA VAL A 71 7.49 3.55 13.19
C VAL A 71 7.64 3.22 11.71
N TRP A 72 6.55 2.85 11.03
CA TRP A 72 6.57 2.59 9.59
C TRP A 72 6.84 3.87 8.76
N LEU A 73 6.27 5.01 9.12
CA LEU A 73 6.55 6.29 8.46
C LEU A 73 8.01 6.72 8.67
N LEU A 74 8.54 6.52 9.89
CA LEU A 74 9.95 6.79 10.19
C LEU A 74 10.90 5.89 9.40
N SER A 75 10.53 4.63 9.13
CA SER A 75 11.39 3.74 8.35
C SER A 75 11.47 4.16 6.88
N LEU A 76 10.39 4.70 6.29
CA LEU A 76 10.41 5.27 4.94
C LEU A 76 11.43 6.39 4.80
N VAL A 77 11.50 7.29 5.78
CA VAL A 77 12.39 8.46 5.72
C VAL A 77 13.80 8.18 6.23
N SER A 78 14.04 7.02 6.83
CA SER A 78 15.37 6.63 7.30
C SER A 78 16.38 6.37 6.17
N GLY A 79 15.90 6.17 4.93
CA GLY A 79 16.73 5.82 3.79
C GLY A 79 17.17 4.36 3.74
N GLN A 80 16.61 3.48 4.60
CA GLN A 80 16.99 2.06 4.65
C GLN A 80 16.37 1.27 3.49
N GLN A 81 17.18 0.99 2.47
CA GLN A 81 16.81 0.28 1.24
C GLN A 81 16.96 -1.24 1.31
N GLU A 82 17.10 -1.79 2.51
CA GLU A 82 17.45 -3.20 2.68
C GLU A 82 16.33 -4.12 2.17
N ASP A 83 16.70 -5.30 1.65
CA ASP A 83 15.74 -6.34 1.25
C ASP A 83 14.72 -6.62 2.37
N SER A 84 15.14 -6.51 3.64
CA SER A 84 14.31 -6.66 4.85
C SER A 84 13.15 -5.67 4.92
N PHE A 85 13.32 -4.41 4.47
CA PHE A 85 12.25 -3.42 4.43
C PHE A 85 11.13 -3.87 3.50
N TRP A 86 11.47 -4.37 2.32
CA TRP A 86 10.50 -4.79 1.32
C TRP A 86 9.76 -6.07 1.71
N GLU A 87 10.49 -7.06 2.26
CA GLU A 87 9.87 -8.26 2.82
C GLU A 87 8.86 -7.91 3.93
N HIS A 88 9.17 -6.91 4.74
CA HIS A 88 8.27 -6.44 5.77
C HIS A 88 6.96 -5.86 5.20
N GLN A 89 6.99 -5.21 4.01
CA GLN A 89 5.77 -4.69 3.38
C GLN A 89 4.82 -5.82 2.98
N TRP A 90 5.37 -6.96 2.54
CA TRP A 90 4.59 -8.14 2.24
C TRP A 90 3.90 -8.72 3.48
N ILE A 91 4.62 -8.76 4.60
CA ILE A 91 4.06 -9.18 5.89
C ILE A 91 2.93 -8.23 6.33
N ILE A 92 3.14 -6.92 6.20
CA ILE A 92 2.12 -5.91 6.47
C ILE A 92 0.88 -6.18 5.61
N ALA A 93 1.02 -6.45 4.30
CA ALA A 93 -0.09 -6.76 3.43
C ALA A 93 -0.90 -7.98 3.92
N LEU A 94 -0.21 -9.07 4.28
CA LEU A 94 -0.84 -10.28 4.82
C LEU A 94 -1.61 -10.02 6.12
N LEU A 95 -1.07 -9.18 7.02
CA LEU A 95 -1.75 -8.79 8.26
C LEU A 95 -3.04 -7.99 7.98
N HIS A 96 -3.04 -7.12 6.98
CA HIS A 96 -4.23 -6.38 6.56
C HIS A 96 -5.29 -7.33 5.97
N VAL A 97 -4.88 -8.28 5.14
CA VAL A 97 -5.77 -9.32 4.60
C VAL A 97 -6.36 -10.17 5.73
N GLN A 98 -5.53 -10.66 6.65
CA GLN A 98 -5.96 -11.47 7.79
C GLN A 98 -6.98 -10.72 8.65
N ARG A 99 -6.83 -9.39 8.78
CA ARG A 99 -7.70 -8.53 9.57
C ARG A 99 -8.98 -8.11 8.84
N GLY A 100 -9.16 -8.53 7.58
CA GLY A 100 -10.34 -8.18 6.79
C GLY A 100 -10.35 -6.74 6.29
N VAL A 101 -9.18 -6.08 6.23
CA VAL A 101 -9.07 -4.76 5.59
C VAL A 101 -9.22 -4.95 4.09
N HIS A 102 -10.15 -4.24 3.46
CA HIS A 102 -10.31 -4.29 2.01
C HIS A 102 -9.15 -3.57 1.32
N ASN A 103 -8.65 -4.13 0.20
CA ASN A 103 -7.57 -3.51 -0.57
C ASN A 103 -7.91 -2.07 -1.00
N LEU A 104 -9.18 -1.79 -1.29
CA LEU A 104 -9.67 -0.44 -1.60
C LEU A 104 -9.33 0.58 -0.49
N TYR A 105 -9.45 0.19 0.78
CA TYR A 105 -9.15 1.06 1.91
C TYR A 105 -7.65 1.30 2.03
N MET A 106 -6.83 0.28 1.80
CA MET A 106 -5.37 0.41 1.78
C MET A 106 -4.91 1.41 0.71
N LEU A 107 -5.38 1.24 -0.53
CA LEU A 107 -5.03 2.12 -1.63
C LEU A 107 -5.55 3.55 -1.40
N GLY A 108 -6.80 3.69 -0.95
CA GLY A 108 -7.39 4.99 -0.65
C GLY A 108 -6.63 5.75 0.44
N MET A 109 -6.26 5.07 1.54
CA MET A 109 -5.49 5.69 2.61
C MET A 109 -4.04 5.98 2.20
N MET A 110 -3.41 5.15 1.36
CA MET A 110 -2.10 5.48 0.81
C MET A 110 -2.15 6.77 -0.02
N CYS A 111 -3.14 6.90 -0.91
CA CYS A 111 -3.35 8.14 -1.66
C CYS A 111 -3.58 9.34 -0.73
N ARG A 112 -4.35 9.17 0.35
CA ARG A 112 -4.59 10.23 1.32
C ARG A 112 -3.29 10.68 2.02
N VAL A 113 -2.44 9.73 2.43
CA VAL A 113 -1.13 10.04 3.02
C VAL A 113 -0.24 10.79 2.02
N GLN A 114 -0.19 10.34 0.76
CA GLN A 114 0.57 11.01 -0.29
C GLN A 114 0.08 12.45 -0.53
N GLN A 115 -1.22 12.71 -0.49
CA GLN A 115 -1.78 14.07 -0.61
C GLN A 115 -1.31 14.99 0.53
N ILE A 116 -1.35 14.51 1.76
CA ILE A 116 -0.90 15.28 2.93
C ILE A 116 0.59 15.64 2.77
N VAL A 117 1.43 14.68 2.35
CA VAL A 117 2.85 14.94 2.11
C VAL A 117 3.07 15.94 0.98
N LEU A 118 2.30 15.87 -0.10
CA LEU A 118 2.35 16.88 -1.18
C LEU A 118 2.01 18.27 -0.64
N GLU A 119 0.91 18.40 0.10
CA GLU A 119 0.48 19.68 0.70
C GLU A 119 1.59 20.25 1.60
N LYS A 120 2.20 19.42 2.45
CA LYS A 120 3.33 19.83 3.30
C LYS A 120 4.56 20.23 2.48
N CYS A 121 4.90 19.48 1.42
CA CYS A 121 6.02 19.85 0.54
C CYS A 121 5.79 21.22 -0.11
N MET A 122 4.58 21.48 -0.61
CA MET A 122 4.23 22.76 -1.25
C MET A 122 4.22 23.95 -0.27
N LEU A 123 4.05 23.68 1.03
CA LEU A 123 4.10 24.72 2.07
C LEU A 123 5.52 25.04 2.55
N HIS A 124 6.43 24.07 2.49
CA HIS A 124 7.76 24.18 3.11
C HIS A 124 8.90 24.34 2.12
N TYR A 125 8.71 24.02 0.84
CA TYR A 125 9.73 24.13 -0.19
C TYR A 125 9.28 25.03 -1.35
N GLU A 126 10.28 25.55 -2.06
CA GLU A 126 10.08 26.07 -3.41
C GLU A 126 9.60 24.95 -4.35
N LYS A 127 8.86 25.32 -5.40
CA LYS A 127 8.12 24.39 -6.27
C LYS A 127 8.97 23.22 -6.77
N GLU A 128 10.20 23.48 -7.23
CA GLU A 128 11.07 22.47 -7.81
C GLU A 128 11.51 21.44 -6.75
N ARG A 129 11.91 21.91 -5.56
CA ARG A 129 12.29 21.01 -4.46
C ARG A 129 11.07 20.31 -3.87
N ALA A 130 9.92 20.97 -3.79
CA ALA A 130 8.66 20.35 -3.39
C ALA A 130 8.33 19.15 -4.29
N ALA A 131 8.44 19.32 -5.61
CA ALA A 131 8.20 18.25 -6.58
C ALA A 131 9.22 17.11 -6.43
N GLU A 132 10.50 17.42 -6.22
CA GLU A 132 11.55 16.42 -6.02
C GLU A 132 11.32 15.56 -4.77
N VAL A 133 11.13 16.20 -3.61
CA VAL A 133 10.90 15.51 -2.33
C VAL A 133 9.60 14.71 -2.37
N TYR A 134 8.52 15.29 -2.90
CA TYR A 134 7.26 14.59 -3.06
C TYR A 134 7.39 13.40 -4.01
N ASN A 135 8.07 13.54 -5.15
CA ASN A 135 8.22 12.44 -6.11
C ASN A 135 9.01 11.28 -5.50
N ALA A 136 10.05 11.56 -4.72
CA ALA A 136 10.79 10.52 -4.00
C ALA A 136 9.87 9.74 -3.04
N PHE A 137 9.10 10.45 -2.21
CA PHE A 137 8.12 9.85 -1.30
C PHE A 137 7.05 9.06 -2.05
N HIS A 138 6.49 9.65 -3.10
CA HIS A 138 5.41 9.10 -3.90
C HIS A 138 5.83 7.81 -4.61
N LYS A 139 7.02 7.76 -5.22
CA LYS A 139 7.52 6.56 -5.89
C LYS A 139 7.69 5.41 -4.91
N ILE A 140 8.36 5.63 -3.77
CA ILE A 140 8.60 4.60 -2.76
C ILE A 140 7.27 4.08 -2.20
N THR A 141 6.37 4.97 -1.80
CA THR A 141 5.06 4.58 -1.27
C THR A 141 4.14 3.94 -2.32
N SER A 142 4.28 4.31 -3.60
CA SER A 142 3.57 3.64 -4.70
C SER A 142 4.11 2.24 -4.96
N THR A 143 5.42 2.01 -4.81
CA THR A 143 6.00 0.65 -4.82
C THR A 143 5.42 -0.18 -3.67
N VAL A 144 5.32 0.39 -2.46
CA VAL A 144 4.66 -0.30 -1.34
C VAL A 144 3.20 -0.62 -1.65
N ALA A 145 2.44 0.34 -2.19
CA ALA A 145 1.05 0.13 -2.58
C ALA A 145 0.88 -0.98 -3.62
N ALA A 146 1.77 -1.03 -4.61
CA ALA A 146 1.79 -2.07 -5.64
C ALA A 146 2.07 -3.46 -5.05
N LEU A 147 3.06 -3.58 -4.15
CA LEU A 147 3.35 -4.83 -3.45
C LEU A 147 2.17 -5.30 -2.59
N ILE A 148 1.53 -4.38 -1.87
CA ILE A 148 0.33 -4.69 -1.08
C ILE A 148 -0.78 -5.18 -2.01
N ALA A 149 -1.07 -4.45 -3.09
CA ALA A 149 -2.12 -4.83 -4.03
C ALA A 149 -1.89 -6.21 -4.66
N GLU A 150 -0.65 -6.52 -5.03
CA GLU A 150 -0.26 -7.83 -5.55
C GLU A 150 -0.46 -8.92 -4.51
N CYS A 151 -0.08 -8.69 -3.26
CA CYS A 151 -0.30 -9.63 -2.17
C CYS A 151 -1.80 -9.98 -1.98
N TYR A 152 -2.69 -8.98 -2.06
CA TYR A 152 -4.14 -9.23 -2.04
C TYR A 152 -4.59 -10.11 -3.21
N GLY A 153 -4.06 -9.84 -4.42
CA GLY A 153 -4.32 -10.64 -5.61
C GLY A 153 -3.87 -12.09 -5.44
N GLU A 154 -2.64 -12.30 -4.98
CA GLU A 154 -2.09 -13.63 -4.72
C GLU A 154 -2.84 -14.39 -3.64
N VAL A 155 -3.20 -13.76 -2.52
CA VAL A 155 -3.98 -14.45 -1.48
C VAL A 155 -5.33 -14.88 -2.03
N LEU A 156 -6.00 -14.05 -2.82
CA LEU A 156 -7.26 -14.41 -3.46
C LEU A 156 -7.09 -15.57 -4.45
N LEU A 157 -6.09 -15.49 -5.34
CA LEU A 157 -5.82 -16.53 -6.33
C LEU A 157 -5.42 -17.86 -5.66
N ASN A 158 -4.54 -17.84 -4.67
CA ASN A 158 -4.07 -19.04 -3.99
C ASN A 158 -5.16 -19.67 -3.11
N SER A 159 -5.96 -18.85 -2.41
CA SER A 159 -7.07 -19.38 -1.60
C SER A 159 -8.21 -19.95 -2.44
N THR A 160 -8.41 -19.45 -3.66
CA THR A 160 -9.49 -19.91 -4.55
C THR A 160 -9.00 -20.94 -5.57
N GLU A 161 -8.05 -20.62 -6.43
CA GLU A 161 -7.64 -21.51 -7.52
C GLU A 161 -6.84 -22.71 -7.03
N ASP A 162 -5.79 -22.50 -6.23
CA ASP A 162 -5.01 -23.60 -5.68
C ASP A 162 -5.84 -24.41 -4.67
N GLY A 163 -6.58 -23.72 -3.78
CA GLY A 163 -7.51 -24.36 -2.86
C GLY A 163 -8.57 -25.24 -3.54
N LEU A 164 -9.25 -24.72 -4.58
CA LEU A 164 -10.27 -25.46 -5.32
C LEU A 164 -9.67 -26.58 -6.19
N SER A 165 -8.48 -26.36 -6.76
CA SER A 165 -7.78 -27.39 -7.53
C SER A 165 -7.37 -28.55 -6.65
N ARG A 166 -6.93 -28.30 -5.42
CA ARG A 166 -6.59 -29.33 -4.42
C ARG A 166 -7.77 -30.19 -3.99
N VAL A 167 -9.00 -29.68 -4.08
CA VAL A 167 -10.23 -30.46 -3.85
C VAL A 167 -10.83 -31.04 -5.14
N GLY A 168 -10.08 -31.02 -6.25
CA GLY A 168 -10.41 -31.73 -7.50
C GLY A 168 -11.15 -30.90 -8.55
N MET A 169 -11.29 -29.58 -8.38
CA MET A 169 -11.83 -28.73 -9.45
C MET A 169 -10.82 -28.59 -10.60
N ASN A 170 -11.32 -28.68 -11.85
CA ASN A 170 -10.50 -28.48 -13.04
C ASN A 170 -10.13 -26.99 -13.20
N PRO A 171 -8.84 -26.62 -13.27
CA PRO A 171 -8.40 -25.23 -13.46
C PRO A 171 -9.01 -24.55 -14.70
N ALA A 172 -9.17 -25.28 -15.80
CA ALA A 172 -9.79 -24.74 -17.02
C ALA A 172 -11.30 -24.45 -16.86
N LEU A 173 -11.97 -25.08 -15.89
CA LEU A 173 -13.34 -24.71 -15.54
C LEU A 173 -13.37 -23.42 -14.70
N LEU A 174 -12.45 -23.26 -13.76
CA LEU A 174 -12.31 -22.04 -12.96
C LEU A 174 -12.05 -20.82 -13.85
N GLN A 175 -11.14 -20.93 -14.81
CA GLN A 175 -10.89 -19.86 -15.77
C GLN A 175 -12.15 -19.49 -16.58
N ARG A 176 -12.89 -20.49 -17.07
CA ARG A 176 -14.15 -20.24 -17.79
C ARG A 176 -15.21 -19.55 -16.93
N ILE A 177 -15.30 -19.90 -15.65
CA ILE A 177 -16.20 -19.22 -14.70
C ILE A 177 -15.79 -17.75 -14.54
N LYS A 178 -14.49 -17.46 -14.36
CA LYS A 178 -13.97 -16.09 -14.31
C LYS A 178 -14.33 -15.30 -15.57
N ASP A 179 -14.10 -15.86 -16.75
CA ASP A 179 -14.39 -15.19 -18.03
C ASP A 179 -15.89 -14.85 -18.18
N VAL A 180 -16.78 -15.75 -17.75
CA VAL A 180 -18.23 -15.51 -17.77
C VAL A 180 -18.61 -14.38 -16.82
N GLN A 181 -18.04 -14.35 -15.61
CA GLN A 181 -18.32 -13.26 -14.65
C GLN A 181 -17.78 -11.91 -15.14
N ILE A 182 -16.59 -11.86 -15.71
CA ILE A 182 -16.02 -10.65 -16.30
C ILE A 182 -16.95 -10.12 -17.42
N LYS A 183 -17.40 -10.99 -18.33
CA LYS A 183 -18.34 -10.61 -19.39
C LYS A 183 -19.65 -10.04 -18.83
N LYS A 184 -20.17 -10.63 -17.76
CA LYS A 184 -21.38 -10.14 -17.08
C LYS A 184 -21.16 -8.74 -16.50
N MET A 185 -20.09 -8.54 -15.73
CA MET A 185 -19.76 -7.24 -15.14
C MET A 185 -19.54 -6.16 -16.22
N LEU A 186 -18.88 -6.50 -17.33
CA LEU A 186 -18.70 -5.59 -18.47
C LEU A 186 -20.03 -5.23 -19.14
N ALA A 187 -20.98 -6.17 -19.23
CA ALA A 187 -22.30 -5.91 -19.79
C ALA A 187 -23.11 -4.96 -18.90
N GLU A 188 -23.06 -5.17 -17.58
CA GLU A 188 -23.71 -4.29 -16.59
C GLU A 188 -23.12 -2.87 -16.63
N ALA A 189 -21.79 -2.73 -16.68
CA ALA A 189 -21.12 -1.43 -16.73
C ALA A 189 -21.43 -0.62 -18.00
N ARG A 190 -21.73 -1.27 -19.13
CA ARG A 190 -22.08 -0.60 -20.40
C ARG A 190 -23.53 -0.08 -20.46
N GLN A 191 -24.34 -0.40 -19.46
CA GLN A 191 -25.72 0.08 -19.35
C GLN A 191 -25.84 1.35 -18.48
N LEU A 192 -24.74 1.80 -17.88
CA LEU A 192 -24.59 3.06 -17.17
C LEU A 192 -24.19 4.19 -18.13
#